data_AF-A0A9P8K2B0-F1
#
_entry.id   AF-A0A9P8K2B0-F1
#
_cell.length_a   1.000
_cell.length_b   1.000
_cell.length_c   1.000
_cell.angle_alpha   90.00
_cell.angle_beta   90.00
_cell.angle_gamma   90.00
#
_symmetry.space_group_name_H-M   'P 1'
#
loop_
_entity.id
_entity.type
_entity.pdbx_description
1 polymer ?
#
loop_
_entity_poly.entity_id
_entity_poly.type
_entity_poly.pdbx_seq_one_letter_code
_entity_poly.pdbx_strand_id
1 'polypeptide(L)'
;MWSIVIFIAGIAIARATSNSKNTINNDKLHTWWHDSGVMTRSVLQPASVRQSDLYSIQVTSSVDQTYYDSFVYQTIPRNGQGNILTPNDPSSTTTASDGITIEETIGMTMSWTSFLYSADVWLKVHRLDNSSIQSDSFVIRPTNLNFTTSVSGGDLFILVPYNGQSKKFSVEFNDNLYEFYDGCSNPSCSYVQNTTSSGPYYVEEYDDSMPLMGVEPLDSLLIFASPFEDESLVPDETSDNVLIVEEGRISGLDTTQANTVIFKPGVYYATATDYLNLSATVDWLYFAPGAYVKGAVEYHTNSALIKATGHGVLSGEQYVYQADPTDGFQNHNVDGSPLRMWKGTVPWGQKTTWLVNGPTLNSPPFNSMDWYGDMASLSISCTDYKQVGGFFGQTDGMEAYPGSVYQDIFYHTNDDSIKVYYSDVSISNVIVQKASTAPVIQFGWASRNLSNIQVENINIIHSRWNSNGSNPGLIGSNNVYDPSTTSTSAMNSSTADAYSTAQDITFSNIRAEGISGPLMRIYALESFSNITISDVWIEEFGCCSGYEEIGIPESFMPAMTDANGKNITVDGFVISNFMVGDEKVTLDTASTVGHLYWDAAYDVTIE
;
A
#
# COMPACT_ATOMS: atom_id res chain seq x y z
N MET A 1 0.33 70.51 -3.98
CA MET A 1 -0.13 69.50 -3.00
C MET A 1 -0.12 68.16 -3.69
N TRP A 2 0.96 67.41 -3.53
CA TRP A 2 1.11 66.04 -4.02
C TRP A 2 1.40 65.21 -2.77
N SER A 3 0.47 64.33 -2.41
CA SER A 3 0.59 63.47 -1.24
C SER A 3 1.39 62.22 -1.62
N ILE A 4 2.52 62.05 -0.95
CA ILE A 4 3.37 60.86 -0.98
C ILE A 4 2.66 59.78 -0.16
N VAL A 5 2.31 58.67 -0.81
CA VAL A 5 1.85 57.45 -0.14
C VAL A 5 3.09 56.60 0.15
N ILE A 6 3.43 56.45 1.42
CA ILE A 6 4.47 55.54 1.90
C ILE A 6 3.84 54.16 2.01
N PHE A 7 4.26 53.22 1.16
CA PHE A 7 4.01 51.79 1.34
C PHE A 7 4.87 51.29 2.51
N ILE A 8 4.22 50.87 3.60
CA ILE A 8 4.88 50.09 4.65
C ILE A 8 4.88 48.64 4.18
N ALA A 9 6.03 48.17 3.69
CA ALA A 9 6.27 46.76 3.47
C ALA A 9 6.30 46.05 4.83
N GLY A 10 5.33 45.16 5.05
CA GLY A 10 5.36 44.22 6.17
C GLY A 10 6.51 43.24 5.98
N ILE A 11 7.61 43.47 6.68
CA ILE A 11 8.68 42.50 6.84
C ILE A 11 8.11 41.37 7.70
N ALA A 12 7.75 40.25 7.06
CA ALA A 12 7.55 39.00 7.76
C ALA A 12 8.89 38.63 8.40
N ILE A 13 8.96 38.74 9.73
CA ILE A 13 10.08 38.23 10.50
C ILE A 13 10.00 36.71 10.39
N ALA A 14 10.79 36.14 9.49
CA ALA A 14 11.12 34.73 9.52
C ALA A 14 11.67 34.43 10.91
N ARG A 15 10.90 33.72 11.74
CA ARG A 15 11.43 33.10 12.95
C ARG A 15 12.37 31.99 12.48
N ALA A 16 13.65 32.31 12.36
CA ALA A 16 14.70 31.32 12.38
C ALA A 16 14.70 30.67 13.78
N THR A 17 13.96 29.58 13.96
CA THR A 17 14.16 28.67 15.09
C THR A 17 15.21 27.67 14.69
N SER A 18 16.47 28.00 14.97
CA SER A 18 17.51 27.01 15.18
C SER A 18 17.09 26.12 16.37
N ASN A 19 16.57 24.93 16.07
CA ASN A 19 16.44 23.81 17.00
C ASN A 19 17.11 22.63 16.30
N SER A 20 18.43 22.45 16.48
CA SER A 20 19.15 21.30 15.93
C SER A 20 18.45 20.02 16.38
N LYS A 21 17.96 19.25 15.42
CA LYS A 21 17.34 17.94 15.67
C LYS A 21 18.42 16.96 16.10
N ASN A 22 18.15 16.16 17.11
CA ASN A 22 19.14 15.26 17.70
C ASN A 22 18.97 13.86 17.10
N THR A 23 19.63 13.58 15.98
CA THR A 23 19.62 12.25 15.34
C THR A 23 20.82 11.41 15.77
N ILE A 24 20.81 10.12 15.44
CA ILE A 24 21.92 9.20 15.69
C ILE A 24 22.24 8.37 14.45
N ASN A 25 23.52 8.07 14.26
CA ASN A 25 24.01 7.11 13.28
C ASN A 25 25.17 6.34 13.90
N ASN A 26 24.90 5.12 14.39
CA ASN A 26 25.90 4.18 14.88
C ASN A 26 25.53 2.74 14.48
N ASP A 27 26.24 1.76 15.03
CA ASP A 27 26.04 0.33 14.74
C ASP A 27 24.74 -0.27 15.32
N LYS A 28 24.06 0.45 16.22
CA LYS A 28 22.85 -0.01 16.93
C LYS A 28 21.57 0.67 16.51
N LEU A 29 21.65 1.95 16.16
CA LEU A 29 20.51 2.79 15.84
C LEU A 29 20.91 3.86 14.82
N HIS A 30 20.11 3.98 13.77
CA HIS A 30 20.21 5.05 12.78
C HIS A 30 18.84 5.71 12.61
N THR A 31 18.75 6.98 12.99
CA THR A 31 17.62 7.87 12.71
C THR A 31 18.09 9.05 11.87
N TRP A 32 17.19 9.67 11.12
CA TRP A 32 17.51 10.80 10.24
C TRP A 32 16.45 11.89 10.30
N TRP A 33 16.78 13.04 9.70
CA TRP A 33 15.94 14.23 9.68
C TRP A 33 15.98 14.93 8.31
N HIS A 34 14.93 15.71 8.01
CA HIS A 34 14.84 16.61 6.86
C HIS A 34 14.63 18.05 7.34
N ASP A 35 15.60 18.92 7.11
CA ASP A 35 15.49 20.35 7.47
C ASP A 35 14.44 21.09 6.61
N SER A 36 14.10 20.54 5.45
CA SER A 36 13.04 21.01 4.55
C SER A 36 11.65 20.43 4.86
N GLY A 37 11.47 19.84 6.06
CA GLY A 37 10.19 19.35 6.56
C GLY A 37 9.14 20.46 6.71
N VAL A 38 7.94 20.25 6.18
CA VAL A 38 6.83 21.22 6.24
C VAL A 38 5.54 20.51 6.67
N MET A 39 4.93 21.00 7.74
CA MET A 39 3.57 20.61 8.18
C MET A 39 2.55 21.39 7.36
N THR A 40 1.93 20.75 6.37
CA THR A 40 0.92 21.35 5.51
C THR A 40 0.01 20.28 4.91
N ARG A 41 -1.21 20.67 4.55
CA ARG A 41 -2.16 19.84 3.80
C ARG A 41 -2.34 20.29 2.34
N SER A 42 -1.49 21.21 1.86
CA SER A 42 -1.48 21.70 0.48
C SER A 42 -0.36 21.06 -0.35
N VAL A 43 -0.29 21.35 -1.65
CA VAL A 43 0.83 20.99 -2.52
C VAL A 43 2.16 21.46 -1.92
N LEU A 44 3.17 20.60 -1.90
CA LEU A 44 4.52 20.94 -1.46
C LEU A 44 5.33 21.65 -2.53
N GLN A 45 6.30 22.47 -2.09
CA GLN A 45 7.39 22.86 -2.96
C GLN A 45 8.25 21.63 -3.34
N PRO A 46 8.88 21.62 -4.52
CA PRO A 46 9.64 20.46 -4.98
C PRO A 46 10.70 19.95 -4.00
N ALA A 47 11.43 20.86 -3.34
CA ALA A 47 12.51 20.53 -2.39
C ALA A 47 12.05 20.33 -0.93
N SER A 48 10.75 20.36 -0.65
CA SER A 48 10.20 20.18 0.71
C SER A 48 9.71 18.74 0.93
N VAL A 49 9.72 18.28 2.17
CA VAL A 49 9.15 16.97 2.56
C VAL A 49 7.96 17.22 3.49
N ARG A 50 6.81 16.56 3.26
CA ARG A 50 5.66 16.73 4.15
C ARG A 50 5.96 16.04 5.47
N GLN A 51 5.89 16.80 6.55
CA GLN A 51 6.09 16.32 7.91
C GLN A 51 4.72 16.18 8.58
N SER A 52 4.55 15.13 9.38
CA SER A 52 3.36 14.94 10.22
C SER A 52 3.06 16.20 11.03
N ASP A 53 1.80 16.64 10.96
CA ASP A 53 1.26 17.74 11.74
C ASP A 53 0.73 17.30 13.12
N LEU A 54 0.63 15.98 13.37
CA LEU A 54 0.09 15.42 14.62
C LEU A 54 1.12 14.67 15.47
N TYR A 55 2.12 14.02 14.87
CA TYR A 55 3.02 13.12 15.61
C TYR A 55 4.49 13.55 15.58
N SER A 56 5.18 13.31 16.68
CA SER A 56 6.64 13.30 16.74
C SER A 56 7.13 12.01 17.38
N ILE A 57 8.21 11.47 16.83
CA ILE A 57 8.79 10.20 17.26
C ILE A 57 10.24 10.42 17.68
N GLN A 58 10.59 9.81 18.82
CA GLN A 58 11.96 9.67 19.24
C GLN A 58 12.28 8.21 19.53
N VAL A 59 13.52 7.79 19.31
CA VAL A 59 13.97 6.41 19.49
C VAL A 59 15.22 6.38 20.35
N THR A 60 15.33 5.39 21.23
CA THR A 60 16.54 5.16 22.01
C THR A 60 16.89 3.69 22.04
N SER A 61 18.17 3.36 22.06
CA SER A 61 18.61 2.01 22.44
C SER A 61 18.19 1.75 23.89
N SER A 62 17.69 0.55 24.16
CA SER A 62 17.32 0.09 25.51
C SER A 62 18.44 0.22 26.55
N VAL A 63 19.70 0.34 26.11
CA VAL A 63 20.88 0.49 26.97
C VAL A 63 21.23 1.96 27.27
N ASP A 64 21.12 2.85 26.28
CA ASP A 64 21.72 4.20 26.35
C ASP A 64 20.73 5.27 26.86
N GLN A 65 19.42 5.01 26.82
CA GLN A 65 18.30 5.84 27.31
C GLN A 65 18.27 7.32 26.84
N THR A 66 19.12 7.70 25.90
CA THR A 66 19.07 9.00 25.22
C THR A 66 18.16 8.92 24.01
N TYR A 67 17.12 9.74 23.96
CA TYR A 67 16.16 9.75 22.86
C TYR A 67 16.65 10.62 21.69
N TYR A 68 16.58 10.06 20.49
CA TYR A 68 16.97 10.69 19.23
C TYR A 68 15.76 10.86 18.33
N ASP A 69 15.66 12.01 17.69
CA ASP A 69 14.55 12.34 16.79
C ASP A 69 14.56 11.42 15.56
N SER A 70 13.39 10.96 15.14
CA SER A 70 13.16 10.25 13.89
C SER A 70 12.14 11.01 13.06
N PHE A 71 12.46 11.35 11.80
CA PHE A 71 11.55 12.11 10.95
C PHE A 71 10.23 11.38 10.77
N VAL A 72 9.11 12.11 10.94
CA VAL A 72 7.76 11.58 10.70
C VAL A 72 7.24 12.20 9.42
N TYR A 73 7.26 11.41 8.35
CA TYR A 73 6.66 11.77 7.07
C TYR A 73 5.14 11.76 7.17
N GLN A 74 4.46 12.44 6.25
CA GLN A 74 3.01 12.37 6.11
C GLN A 74 2.61 12.39 4.64
N THR A 75 1.57 11.64 4.30
CA THR A 75 0.89 11.69 3.02
C THR A 75 -0.60 11.93 3.23
N ILE A 76 -1.24 12.52 2.22
CA ILE A 76 -2.64 12.96 2.24
C ILE A 76 -3.31 12.56 0.91
N PRO A 77 -4.63 12.32 0.90
CA PRO A 77 -5.37 12.10 -0.33
C PRO A 77 -5.08 13.19 -1.39
N ARG A 78 -4.88 12.77 -2.64
CA ARG A 78 -4.58 13.64 -3.80
C ARG A 78 -3.33 14.52 -3.65
N ASN A 79 -2.47 14.25 -2.66
CA ASN A 79 -1.22 14.97 -2.44
C ASN A 79 -1.40 16.50 -2.19
N GLY A 80 -2.63 16.94 -1.91
CA GLY A 80 -3.01 18.35 -1.80
C GLY A 80 -3.22 19.06 -3.15
N GLN A 81 -3.20 18.34 -4.27
CA GLN A 81 -3.42 18.88 -5.63
C GLN A 81 -4.92 19.01 -5.98
N GLY A 82 -5.79 18.29 -5.28
CA GLY A 82 -7.20 18.13 -5.64
C GLY A 82 -7.38 17.18 -6.83
N ASN A 83 -8.62 17.02 -7.29
CA ASN A 83 -8.94 16.14 -8.42
C ASN A 83 -8.74 16.89 -9.76
N ILE A 84 -7.51 16.86 -10.27
CA ILE A 84 -7.07 17.60 -11.46
C ILE A 84 -6.65 16.68 -12.60
N LEU A 85 -6.83 17.15 -13.84
CA LEU A 85 -6.48 16.42 -15.06
C LEU A 85 -5.05 16.72 -15.52
N THR A 86 -4.61 17.97 -15.39
CA THR A 86 -3.32 18.42 -15.91
C THR A 86 -2.38 18.74 -14.75
N PRO A 87 -1.17 18.13 -14.71
CA PRO A 87 -0.23 18.38 -13.63
C PRO A 87 0.14 19.86 -13.51
N ASN A 88 0.15 20.38 -12.28
CA ASN A 88 0.39 21.79 -11.94
C ASN A 88 -0.68 22.80 -12.42
N ASP A 89 -1.82 22.36 -12.95
CA ASP A 89 -2.95 23.26 -13.25
C ASP A 89 -4.12 23.02 -12.28
N PRO A 90 -4.23 23.79 -11.19
CA PRO A 90 -5.32 23.65 -10.21
C PRO A 90 -6.70 24.03 -10.77
N SER A 91 -6.77 24.63 -11.97
CA SER A 91 -8.04 24.93 -12.64
C SER A 91 -8.56 23.77 -13.50
N SER A 92 -7.73 22.76 -13.77
CA SER A 92 -8.07 21.59 -14.60
C SER A 92 -8.88 20.53 -13.83
N THR A 93 -9.84 20.96 -13.02
CA THR A 93 -10.58 20.07 -12.11
C THR A 93 -11.50 19.10 -12.86
N THR A 94 -11.67 17.90 -12.32
CA THR A 94 -12.63 16.90 -12.81
C THR A 94 -13.47 16.32 -11.65
N THR A 95 -14.57 15.69 -12.01
CA THR A 95 -15.44 14.93 -11.09
C THR A 95 -15.41 13.43 -11.37
N ALA A 96 -14.55 12.98 -12.29
CA ALA A 96 -14.32 11.55 -12.51
C ALA A 96 -13.79 10.91 -11.22
N SER A 97 -14.23 9.69 -10.93
CA SER A 97 -13.75 8.95 -9.76
C SER A 97 -12.25 8.67 -9.92
N ASP A 98 -11.49 8.99 -8.89
CA ASP A 98 -10.08 8.66 -8.73
C ASP A 98 -9.88 7.67 -7.58
N GLY A 99 -10.95 7.00 -7.14
CA GLY A 99 -10.96 6.10 -5.98
C GLY A 99 -10.99 6.80 -4.62
N ILE A 100 -10.85 8.13 -4.56
CA ILE A 100 -10.96 8.94 -3.35
C ILE A 100 -12.38 9.51 -3.25
N THR A 101 -13.01 9.28 -2.12
CA THR A 101 -14.41 9.61 -1.82
C THR A 101 -14.50 10.80 -0.85
N ILE A 102 -14.61 10.53 0.45
CA ILE A 102 -14.75 11.51 1.53
C ILE A 102 -13.43 11.80 2.26
N GLU A 103 -12.37 11.03 2.01
CA GLU A 103 -11.11 11.03 2.76
C GLU A 103 -10.46 12.43 2.80
N GLU A 104 -10.43 13.13 1.66
CA GLU A 104 -9.93 14.51 1.61
C GLU A 104 -10.80 15.47 2.44
N THR A 105 -12.12 15.27 2.43
CA THR A 105 -13.10 16.14 3.10
C THR A 105 -13.05 15.97 4.61
N ILE A 106 -12.91 14.74 5.09
CA ILE A 106 -12.78 14.45 6.53
C ILE A 106 -11.38 14.79 7.05
N GLY A 107 -10.43 15.06 6.16
CA GLY A 107 -9.06 15.46 6.50
C GLY A 107 -8.17 14.28 6.88
N MET A 108 -8.38 13.12 6.26
CA MET A 108 -7.62 11.89 6.51
C MET A 108 -6.15 12.07 6.12
N THR A 109 -5.22 11.54 6.93
CA THR A 109 -3.79 11.52 6.63
C THR A 109 -3.14 10.20 7.03
N MET A 110 -1.98 9.92 6.47
CA MET A 110 -1.15 8.78 6.84
C MET A 110 0.27 9.25 7.13
N SER A 111 0.65 9.19 8.40
CA SER A 111 2.00 9.50 8.88
C SER A 111 2.82 8.22 9.05
N TRP A 112 4.12 8.30 8.80
CA TRP A 112 5.02 7.18 9.09
C TRP A 112 6.42 7.65 9.48
N THR A 113 7.15 6.80 10.18
CA THR A 113 8.58 6.97 10.41
C THR A 113 9.32 5.67 10.15
N SER A 114 10.58 5.80 9.72
CA SER A 114 11.49 4.68 9.53
C SER A 114 12.78 4.95 10.30
N PHE A 115 13.37 3.89 10.85
CA PHE A 115 14.70 3.92 11.45
C PHE A 115 15.35 2.54 11.34
N LEU A 116 16.68 2.49 11.42
CA LEU A 116 17.43 1.22 11.44
C LEU A 116 17.83 0.85 12.85
N TYR A 117 17.74 -0.42 13.21
CA TYR A 117 18.11 -0.92 14.54
C TYR A 117 18.75 -2.31 14.48
N SER A 118 19.63 -2.60 15.44
CA SER A 118 20.26 -3.93 15.63
C SER A 118 20.24 -4.42 17.08
N ALA A 119 19.47 -3.75 17.93
CA ALA A 119 19.24 -4.10 19.34
C ALA A 119 17.87 -3.55 19.78
N ASP A 120 17.29 -4.09 20.85
CA ASP A 120 16.02 -3.62 21.40
C ASP A 120 16.01 -2.10 21.60
N VAL A 121 14.93 -1.44 21.14
CA VAL A 121 14.74 0.00 21.24
C VAL A 121 13.47 0.36 21.97
N TRP A 122 13.48 1.51 22.65
CA TRP A 122 12.26 2.17 23.08
C TRP A 122 11.90 3.26 22.09
N LEU A 123 10.71 3.13 21.52
CA LEU A 123 10.05 4.19 20.77
C LEU A 123 9.31 5.10 21.76
N LYS A 124 9.38 6.41 21.55
CA LYS A 124 8.58 7.42 22.24
C LYS A 124 7.69 8.13 21.22
N VAL A 125 6.39 8.03 21.42
CA VAL A 125 5.36 8.69 20.62
C VAL A 125 4.80 9.87 21.40
N HIS A 126 4.88 11.05 20.80
CA HIS A 126 4.33 12.29 21.34
C HIS A 126 3.38 12.94 20.34
N ARG A 127 2.24 13.44 20.82
CA ARG A 127 1.26 14.17 19.99
C ARG A 127 1.48 15.68 20.06
N LEU A 128 1.57 16.30 18.89
CA LEU A 128 1.88 17.72 18.70
C LEU A 128 0.68 18.65 18.99
N ASP A 129 -0.52 18.10 19.06
CA ASP A 129 -1.73 18.80 19.48
C ASP A 129 -1.80 19.01 21.01
N ASN A 130 -0.82 18.48 21.76
CA ASN A 130 -0.75 18.45 23.24
C ASN A 130 -1.81 17.55 23.91
N SER A 131 -2.46 16.67 23.16
CA SER A 131 -3.33 15.65 23.74
C SER A 131 -2.50 14.64 24.52
N SER A 132 -2.88 14.36 25.77
CA SER A 132 -2.17 13.39 26.62
C SER A 132 -2.63 11.98 26.30
N ILE A 133 -1.69 11.11 25.95
CA ILE A 133 -1.95 9.68 25.76
C ILE A 133 -2.22 9.04 27.13
N GLN A 134 -3.20 8.13 27.21
CA GLN A 134 -3.51 7.32 28.40
C GLN A 134 -3.17 5.85 28.14
N SER A 135 -3.03 5.05 29.20
CA SER A 135 -2.59 3.64 29.09
C SER A 135 -3.56 2.71 28.36
N ASP A 136 -4.83 3.09 28.25
CA ASP A 136 -5.92 2.34 27.63
C ASP A 136 -6.53 3.08 26.41
N SER A 137 -5.88 4.15 25.94
CA SER A 137 -6.39 5.00 24.86
C SER A 137 -5.73 4.72 23.51
N PHE A 138 -5.13 3.54 23.31
CA PHE A 138 -4.47 3.18 22.06
C PHE A 138 -4.47 1.68 21.77
N VAL A 139 -4.27 1.34 20.51
CA VAL A 139 -4.07 -0.02 19.98
C VAL A 139 -2.80 -0.03 19.11
N ILE A 140 -2.05 -1.13 19.14
CA ILE A 140 -0.95 -1.38 18.20
C ILE A 140 -1.38 -2.51 17.28
N ARG A 141 -1.40 -2.28 15.97
CA ARG A 141 -1.76 -3.29 14.96
C ARG A 141 -0.54 -3.69 14.12
N PRO A 142 -0.31 -4.97 13.80
CA PRO A 142 -1.16 -6.12 14.15
C PRO A 142 -1.21 -6.42 15.65
N THR A 143 -2.39 -6.72 16.19
CA THR A 143 -2.54 -6.84 17.67
C THR A 143 -1.85 -8.07 18.27
N ASN A 144 -1.45 -9.04 17.44
CA ASN A 144 -0.68 -10.21 17.85
C ASN A 144 0.80 -9.91 18.14
N LEU A 145 1.30 -8.70 17.86
CA LEU A 145 2.67 -8.30 18.17
C LEU A 145 2.95 -8.24 19.68
N ASN A 146 1.93 -7.96 20.51
CA ASN A 146 2.01 -7.98 21.97
C ASN A 146 3.20 -7.21 22.56
N PHE A 147 3.51 -6.03 22.01
CA PHE A 147 4.63 -5.22 22.51
C PHE A 147 4.41 -4.75 23.95
N THR A 148 5.51 -4.62 24.69
CA THR A 148 5.48 -3.99 26.00
C THR A 148 5.36 -2.48 25.83
N THR A 149 4.39 -1.88 26.52
CA THR A 149 4.13 -0.44 26.45
C THR A 149 4.07 0.20 27.84
N SER A 150 4.30 1.51 27.89
CA SER A 150 4.03 2.32 29.08
C SER A 150 3.70 3.75 28.67
N VAL A 151 3.04 4.50 29.55
CA VAL A 151 2.70 5.91 29.33
C VAL A 151 3.30 6.74 30.45
N SER A 152 3.97 7.84 30.11
CA SER A 152 4.57 8.75 31.09
C SER A 152 4.65 10.16 30.52
N GLY A 153 4.25 11.17 31.31
CA GLY A 153 4.31 12.57 30.88
C GLY A 153 3.40 12.92 29.69
N GLY A 154 2.41 12.09 29.39
CA GLY A 154 1.52 12.23 28.22
C GLY A 154 2.03 11.56 26.94
N ASP A 155 3.19 10.92 26.99
CA ASP A 155 3.82 10.21 25.87
C ASP A 155 3.65 8.69 26.00
N LEU A 156 3.54 8.01 24.86
CA LEU A 156 3.53 6.55 24.77
C LEU A 156 4.93 6.02 24.50
N PHE A 157 5.34 5.03 25.26
CA PHE A 157 6.60 4.32 25.11
C PHE A 157 6.34 2.87 24.69
N ILE A 158 7.00 2.42 23.63
CA ILE A 158 6.84 1.08 23.05
C ILE A 158 8.21 0.40 22.98
N LEU A 159 8.36 -0.77 23.59
CA LEU A 159 9.55 -1.59 23.44
C LEU A 159 9.44 -2.41 22.16
N VAL A 160 10.32 -2.14 21.20
CA VAL A 160 10.41 -2.88 19.93
C VAL A 160 11.62 -3.83 20.02
N PRO A 161 11.40 -5.15 20.17
CA PRO A 161 12.48 -6.11 20.31
C PRO A 161 13.16 -6.38 18.97
N TYR A 162 14.49 -6.54 18.98
CA TYR A 162 15.25 -6.89 17.79
C TYR A 162 15.41 -8.41 17.66
N ASN A 163 15.08 -8.95 16.50
CA ASN A 163 15.25 -10.37 16.17
C ASN A 163 15.86 -10.59 14.77
N GLY A 164 16.49 -9.58 14.19
CA GLY A 164 17.02 -9.62 12.82
C GLY A 164 15.97 -9.39 11.71
N GLN A 165 14.68 -9.34 12.06
CA GLN A 165 13.60 -9.03 11.13
C GLN A 165 13.08 -7.61 11.35
N SER A 166 12.54 -7.03 10.29
CA SER A 166 11.83 -5.77 10.37
C SER A 166 10.57 -5.89 11.25
N LYS A 167 10.21 -4.82 11.94
CA LYS A 167 8.90 -4.66 12.59
C LYS A 167 8.17 -3.52 11.92
N LYS A 168 6.96 -3.79 11.46
CA LYS A 168 6.07 -2.83 10.82
C LYS A 168 4.75 -2.88 11.56
N PHE A 169 4.24 -1.73 11.99
CA PHE A 169 3.01 -1.67 12.77
C PHE A 169 2.38 -0.28 12.74
N SER A 170 1.08 -0.23 13.00
CA SER A 170 0.28 0.97 13.21
C SER A 170 0.13 1.25 14.71
N VAL A 171 0.15 2.53 15.09
CA VAL A 171 -0.16 3.01 16.45
C VAL A 171 -1.41 3.88 16.35
N GLU A 172 -2.47 3.47 17.04
CA GLU A 172 -3.82 3.97 16.83
C GLU A 172 -4.37 4.52 18.12
N PHE A 173 -4.80 5.78 18.14
CA PHE A 173 -5.37 6.42 19.33
C PHE A 173 -6.89 6.45 19.24
N ASN A 174 -7.57 6.06 20.33
CA ASN A 174 -9.03 5.91 20.33
C ASN A 174 -9.77 7.21 20.00
N ASP A 175 -9.22 8.36 20.40
CA ASP A 175 -9.77 9.69 20.13
C ASP A 175 -9.45 10.24 18.72
N ASN A 176 -8.72 9.45 17.92
CA ASN A 176 -8.35 9.76 16.54
C ASN A 176 -8.98 8.76 15.55
N LEU A 177 -9.85 7.86 16.00
CA LEU A 177 -10.55 6.93 15.11
C LEU A 177 -11.66 7.65 14.33
N TYR A 178 -11.82 7.26 13.06
CA TYR A 178 -12.93 7.66 12.20
C TYR A 178 -13.75 6.44 11.82
N GLU A 179 -15.07 6.58 11.91
CA GLU A 179 -16.04 5.56 11.57
C GLU A 179 -16.55 5.80 10.14
N PHE A 180 -16.29 4.86 9.22
CA PHE A 180 -16.73 4.95 7.83
C PHE A 180 -18.13 4.36 7.68
N TYR A 181 -19.12 5.20 7.39
CA TYR A 181 -20.51 4.81 7.18
C TYR A 181 -20.92 4.93 5.71
N ASP A 182 -21.67 3.96 5.18
CA ASP A 182 -22.38 4.19 3.91
C ASP A 182 -23.70 4.93 4.13
N GLY A 183 -24.14 5.68 3.13
CA GLY A 183 -25.40 6.42 3.18
C GLY A 183 -26.67 5.55 3.18
N CYS A 184 -26.55 4.24 2.94
CA CYS A 184 -27.65 3.30 3.04
C CYS A 184 -27.15 1.85 3.13
N SER A 185 -28.03 0.91 3.50
CA SER A 185 -27.72 -0.53 3.60
C SER A 185 -27.58 -1.27 2.26
N ASN A 186 -27.42 -0.58 1.13
CA ASN A 186 -27.26 -1.18 -0.20
C ASN A 186 -25.79 -1.10 -0.61
N PRO A 187 -25.17 -2.20 -1.14
CA PRO A 187 -23.76 -2.26 -1.55
C PRO A 187 -23.43 -1.43 -2.82
N SER A 188 -24.23 -0.42 -3.12
CA SER A 188 -23.98 0.60 -4.15
C SER A 188 -23.98 2.01 -3.56
N CYS A 189 -24.25 2.14 -2.26
CA CYS A 189 -24.20 3.43 -1.58
C CYS A 189 -22.75 3.91 -1.42
N SER A 190 -22.58 5.22 -1.46
CA SER A 190 -21.31 5.87 -1.19
C SER A 190 -21.18 6.15 0.31
N TYR A 191 -19.94 6.31 0.76
CA TYR A 191 -19.68 6.82 2.10
C TYR A 191 -20.34 8.18 2.33
N VAL A 192 -20.79 8.38 3.56
CA VAL A 192 -21.30 9.65 4.07
C VAL A 192 -20.39 10.18 5.18
N GLN A 193 -20.46 11.48 5.42
CA GLN A 193 -19.69 12.15 6.48
C GLN A 193 -20.52 13.23 7.16
N ASN A 194 -20.25 13.49 8.44
CA ASN A 194 -20.92 14.55 9.22
C ASN A 194 -19.96 15.64 9.72
N THR A 195 -18.73 15.72 9.18
CA THR A 195 -17.68 16.63 9.65
C THR A 195 -17.67 17.97 8.92
N THR A 196 -18.00 18.00 7.64
CA THR A 196 -17.95 19.21 6.80
C THR A 196 -19.28 19.40 6.05
N SER A 197 -20.10 20.34 6.52
CA SER A 197 -21.46 20.59 6.00
C SER A 197 -21.54 21.03 4.54
N SER A 198 -20.44 21.55 3.99
CA SER A 198 -20.33 21.93 2.57
C SER A 198 -19.61 20.88 1.72
N GLY A 199 -19.16 19.78 2.32
CA GLY A 199 -18.45 18.70 1.66
C GLY A 199 -19.40 17.73 0.93
N PRO A 200 -18.86 16.87 0.04
CA PRO A 200 -19.64 15.82 -0.59
C PRO A 200 -20.22 14.86 0.46
N TYR A 201 -21.38 14.28 0.13
CA TYR A 201 -22.06 13.25 0.93
C TYR A 201 -22.27 13.62 2.42
N TYR A 202 -22.51 14.90 2.70
CA TYR A 202 -22.78 15.36 4.05
C TYR A 202 -24.13 14.86 4.58
N VAL A 203 -24.13 14.38 5.82
CA VAL A 203 -25.33 14.09 6.63
C VAL A 203 -25.24 14.82 7.96
N GLU A 204 -26.39 15.24 8.52
CA GLU A 204 -26.42 15.97 9.80
C GLU A 204 -26.04 15.05 10.97
N GLU A 205 -26.52 13.80 10.94
CA GLU A 205 -26.24 12.74 11.89
C GLU A 205 -26.26 11.37 11.18
N TYR A 206 -25.57 10.39 11.76
CA TYR A 206 -25.68 8.99 11.33
C TYR A 206 -26.92 8.35 11.98
N ASP A 207 -27.62 7.50 11.23
CA ASP A 207 -28.78 6.76 11.71
C ASP A 207 -28.68 5.25 11.39
N ASP A 208 -29.64 4.46 11.88
CA ASP A 208 -29.64 2.99 11.74
C ASP A 208 -29.71 2.49 10.28
N SER A 209 -30.01 3.36 9.30
CA SER A 209 -29.98 3.01 7.88
C SER A 209 -28.58 3.11 7.25
N MET A 210 -27.63 3.72 7.97
CA MET A 210 -26.26 3.96 7.55
C MET A 210 -25.33 2.91 8.19
N PRO A 211 -24.94 1.87 7.45
CA PRO A 211 -24.11 0.78 7.96
C PRO A 211 -22.67 1.24 8.22
N LEU A 212 -22.07 0.75 9.31
CA LEU A 212 -20.64 0.93 9.61
C LEU A 212 -19.82 -0.08 8.80
N MET A 213 -18.83 0.42 8.06
CA MET A 213 -18.04 -0.35 7.09
C MET A 213 -16.57 -0.50 7.48
N GLY A 214 -16.09 0.32 8.42
CA GLY A 214 -14.70 0.29 8.88
C GLY A 214 -14.44 1.34 9.95
N VAL A 215 -13.46 1.08 10.81
CA VAL A 215 -13.00 2.01 11.84
C VAL A 215 -11.48 2.04 11.82
N GLU A 216 -10.92 3.17 11.42
CA GLU A 216 -9.46 3.34 11.30
C GLU A 216 -9.03 4.75 11.74
N PRO A 217 -7.74 4.98 12.04
CA PRO A 217 -7.26 6.31 12.42
C PRO A 217 -7.47 7.34 11.30
N LEU A 218 -8.05 8.49 11.65
CA LEU A 218 -8.16 9.64 10.76
C LEU A 218 -6.77 10.14 10.35
N ASP A 219 -5.88 10.27 11.33
CA ASP A 219 -4.45 10.52 11.14
C ASP A 219 -3.65 9.28 11.53
N SER A 220 -3.37 8.38 10.58
CA SER A 220 -2.63 7.13 10.84
C SER A 220 -1.17 7.40 11.25
N LEU A 221 -0.59 6.53 12.09
CA LEU A 221 0.83 6.55 12.44
C LEU A 221 1.45 5.16 12.27
N LEU A 222 2.29 5.01 11.25
CA LEU A 222 3.01 3.78 10.93
C LEU A 222 4.46 3.85 11.41
N ILE A 223 4.96 2.75 11.98
CA ILE A 223 6.34 2.62 12.44
C ILE A 223 7.02 1.51 11.65
N PHE A 224 8.14 1.85 10.99
CA PHE A 224 8.98 0.91 10.27
C PHE A 224 10.36 0.80 10.94
N ALA A 225 10.49 -0.18 11.85
CA ALA A 225 11.75 -0.51 12.51
C ALA A 225 12.48 -1.59 11.69
N SER A 226 13.44 -1.17 10.88
CA SER A 226 14.12 -2.04 9.91
C SER A 226 15.50 -2.48 10.39
N PRO A 227 15.96 -3.70 10.10
CA PRO A 227 17.35 -4.07 10.35
C PRO A 227 18.30 -3.20 9.51
N PHE A 228 19.57 -3.11 9.92
CA PHE A 228 20.60 -2.49 9.09
C PHE A 228 20.79 -3.26 7.77
N GLU A 229 21.12 -2.51 6.72
CA GLU A 229 21.51 -3.04 5.42
C GLU A 229 22.87 -3.74 5.52
N ASP A 230 23.00 -4.92 4.92
CA ASP A 230 24.30 -5.58 4.78
C ASP A 230 25.10 -5.05 3.57
N GLU A 231 26.39 -5.41 3.48
CA GLU A 231 27.30 -4.94 2.42
C GLU A 231 26.83 -5.30 0.99
N SER A 232 25.96 -6.30 0.81
CA SER A 232 25.41 -6.67 -0.50
C SER A 232 24.29 -5.74 -0.96
N LEU A 233 23.71 -4.98 -0.03
CA LEU A 233 22.60 -4.05 -0.21
C LEU A 233 23.04 -2.59 -0.23
N VAL A 234 24.27 -2.29 0.18
CA VAL A 234 24.87 -0.95 0.14
C VAL A 234 25.99 -0.90 -0.89
N PRO A 235 25.89 -0.09 -1.96
CA PRO A 235 26.95 0.02 -2.95
C PRO A 235 28.17 0.79 -2.41
N ASP A 236 29.36 0.42 -2.87
CA ASP A 236 30.61 1.16 -2.59
C ASP A 236 30.63 2.47 -3.39
N GLU A 237 30.47 3.59 -2.68
CA GLU A 237 30.45 4.93 -3.28
C GLU A 237 31.77 5.35 -3.95
N THR A 238 32.87 4.63 -3.69
CA THR A 238 34.19 4.92 -4.26
C THR A 238 34.47 4.18 -5.55
N SER A 239 33.55 3.32 -6.00
CA SER A 239 33.68 2.56 -7.24
C SER A 239 33.59 3.46 -8.49
N ASP A 240 34.42 3.17 -9.51
CA ASP A 240 34.54 3.98 -10.74
C ASP A 240 33.23 4.03 -11.57
N ASN A 241 32.28 3.12 -11.34
CA ASN A 241 31.02 3.01 -12.10
C ASN A 241 29.78 3.44 -11.30
N VAL A 242 29.96 4.38 -10.36
CA VAL A 242 28.91 4.93 -9.51
C VAL A 242 28.61 6.38 -9.89
N LEU A 243 27.32 6.71 -9.97
CA LEU A 243 26.82 8.08 -10.02
C LEU A 243 26.19 8.42 -8.67
N ILE A 244 26.78 9.36 -7.94
CA ILE A 244 26.12 9.99 -6.79
C ILE A 244 25.28 11.15 -7.33
N VAL A 245 23.98 11.13 -7.05
CA VAL A 245 23.07 12.18 -7.51
C VAL A 245 23.17 13.39 -6.59
N GLU A 246 23.30 14.57 -7.19
CA GLU A 246 23.24 15.85 -6.48
C GLU A 246 21.81 16.14 -6.00
N GLU A 247 21.67 16.68 -4.80
CA GLU A 247 20.36 17.03 -4.23
C GLU A 247 19.61 18.06 -5.09
N GLY A 248 18.29 17.93 -5.18
CA GLY A 248 17.41 18.82 -5.95
C GLY A 248 16.86 18.20 -7.24
N ARG A 249 16.80 18.99 -8.32
CA ARG A 249 16.23 18.53 -9.60
C ARG A 249 17.11 17.44 -10.21
N ILE A 250 16.54 16.27 -10.42
CA ILE A 250 17.20 15.12 -11.03
C ILE A 250 17.38 15.39 -12.53
N SER A 251 18.56 15.05 -13.06
CA SER A 251 18.87 15.09 -14.49
C SER A 251 20.02 14.12 -14.83
N GLY A 252 20.12 13.72 -16.11
CA GLY A 252 21.27 12.96 -16.64
C GLY A 252 21.28 11.45 -16.35
N LEU A 253 20.24 10.90 -15.70
CA LEU A 253 20.15 9.46 -15.43
C LEU A 253 19.96 8.62 -16.70
N ASP A 254 19.38 9.21 -17.75
CA ASP A 254 19.12 8.60 -19.05
C ASP A 254 20.39 8.45 -19.91
N THR A 255 21.41 9.26 -19.63
CA THR A 255 22.65 9.36 -20.41
C THR A 255 23.90 8.91 -19.64
N THR A 256 23.78 8.64 -18.34
CA THR A 256 24.88 8.14 -17.52
C THR A 256 25.44 6.82 -18.05
N GLN A 257 26.74 6.58 -17.82
CA GLN A 257 27.41 5.32 -18.09
C GLN A 257 27.66 4.51 -16.79
N ALA A 258 27.22 5.03 -15.65
CA ALA A 258 27.31 4.33 -14.38
C ALA A 258 26.41 3.09 -14.37
N ASN A 259 26.82 2.06 -13.63
CA ASN A 259 25.98 0.90 -13.33
C ASN A 259 25.11 1.14 -12.09
N THR A 260 25.62 1.94 -11.17
CA THR A 260 24.98 2.20 -9.88
C THR A 260 24.69 3.68 -9.73
N VAL A 261 23.47 3.99 -9.28
CA VAL A 261 23.04 5.36 -8.95
C VAL A 261 22.70 5.41 -7.47
N ILE A 262 23.31 6.37 -6.77
CA ILE A 262 23.20 6.55 -5.32
C ILE A 262 22.50 7.88 -5.04
N PHE A 263 21.36 7.82 -4.35
CA PHE A 263 20.73 8.95 -3.70
C PHE A 263 21.15 8.96 -2.23
N LYS A 264 21.95 9.97 -1.85
CA LYS A 264 22.37 10.21 -0.46
C LYS A 264 21.22 10.83 0.35
N PRO A 265 21.36 11.00 1.69
CA PRO A 265 20.35 11.73 2.45
C PRO A 265 20.14 13.14 1.87
N GLY A 266 18.88 13.51 1.61
CA GLY A 266 18.51 14.73 0.90
C GLY A 266 17.20 14.59 0.13
N VAL A 267 16.73 15.70 -0.47
CA VAL A 267 15.49 15.74 -1.26
C VAL A 267 15.77 15.89 -2.76
N TYR A 268 15.24 14.96 -3.53
CA TYR A 268 15.41 14.90 -4.99
C TYR A 268 14.05 14.94 -5.67
N TYR A 269 13.96 15.52 -6.86
CA TYR A 269 12.69 15.56 -7.58
C TYR A 269 12.85 15.53 -9.10
N ALA A 270 12.01 14.74 -9.77
CA ALA A 270 11.87 14.73 -11.23
C ALA A 270 10.93 15.83 -11.73
N THR A 271 9.96 16.29 -10.91
CA THR A 271 8.77 17.09 -11.26
C THR A 271 7.59 16.27 -11.77
N ALA A 272 6.42 16.90 -11.83
CA ALA A 272 5.16 16.27 -12.23
C ALA A 272 5.09 15.80 -13.70
N THR A 273 6.08 16.15 -14.51
CA THR A 273 6.10 15.92 -15.97
C THR A 273 7.38 15.23 -16.43
N ASP A 274 8.01 14.46 -15.55
CA ASP A 274 9.26 13.75 -15.80
C ASP A 274 9.38 12.57 -14.84
N TYR A 275 10.28 11.63 -15.10
CA TYR A 275 10.55 10.48 -14.22
C TYR A 275 12.02 10.06 -14.35
N LEU A 276 12.47 9.12 -13.50
CA LEU A 276 13.81 8.57 -13.54
C LEU A 276 13.89 7.54 -14.66
N ASN A 277 14.03 8.04 -15.90
CA ASN A 277 14.33 7.23 -17.06
C ASN A 277 15.81 6.82 -17.03
N LEU A 278 16.11 5.57 -16.66
CA LEU A 278 17.48 5.14 -16.44
C LEU A 278 18.18 4.76 -17.75
N SER A 279 19.49 5.01 -17.86
CA SER A 279 20.25 4.48 -18.98
C SER A 279 20.31 2.94 -18.94
N ALA A 280 20.58 2.32 -20.09
CA ALA A 280 20.68 0.86 -20.19
C ALA A 280 21.88 0.25 -19.42
N THR A 281 22.76 1.07 -18.83
CA THR A 281 23.85 0.58 -17.98
C THR A 281 23.44 0.46 -16.53
N VAL A 282 22.42 1.20 -16.08
CA VAL A 282 22.05 1.26 -14.66
C VAL A 282 21.28 -0.01 -14.27
N ASP A 283 21.90 -0.79 -13.40
CA ASP A 283 21.33 -2.01 -12.83
C ASP A 283 21.14 -1.93 -11.31
N TRP A 284 21.63 -0.88 -10.64
CA TRP A 284 21.46 -0.71 -9.21
C TRP A 284 21.08 0.73 -8.84
N LEU A 285 19.88 0.90 -8.29
CA LEU A 285 19.47 2.11 -7.58
C LEU A 285 19.61 1.90 -6.06
N TYR A 286 20.26 2.85 -5.39
CA TYR A 286 20.34 2.88 -3.94
C TYR A 286 19.76 4.17 -3.37
N PHE A 287 18.81 4.03 -2.45
CA PHE A 287 18.17 5.13 -1.73
C PHE A 287 18.63 5.10 -0.27
N ALA A 288 19.63 5.90 0.07
CA ALA A 288 20.18 5.93 1.42
C ALA A 288 19.09 6.25 2.46
N PRO A 289 19.22 5.78 3.72
CA PRO A 289 18.36 6.22 4.81
C PRO A 289 18.33 7.76 4.91
N GLY A 290 17.15 8.35 4.75
CA GLY A 290 16.99 9.81 4.68
C GLY A 290 17.03 10.41 3.27
N ALA A 291 17.18 9.64 2.21
CA ALA A 291 16.88 10.09 0.86
C ALA A 291 15.35 10.17 0.65
N TYR A 292 14.87 11.26 0.05
CA TYR A 292 13.48 11.43 -0.37
C TYR A 292 13.42 11.82 -1.84
N VAL A 293 13.11 10.86 -2.70
CA VAL A 293 13.13 11.01 -4.16
C VAL A 293 11.71 11.12 -4.68
N LYS A 294 11.33 12.29 -5.19
CA LYS A 294 10.03 12.51 -5.85
C LYS A 294 10.14 12.14 -7.32
N GLY A 295 9.57 11.01 -7.69
CA GLY A 295 9.60 10.51 -9.06
C GLY A 295 9.14 9.06 -9.16
N ALA A 296 9.31 8.49 -10.33
CA ALA A 296 9.09 7.08 -10.63
C ALA A 296 10.28 6.54 -11.44
N VAL A 297 10.51 5.23 -11.46
CA VAL A 297 11.71 4.62 -12.06
C VAL A 297 11.35 3.75 -13.26
N GLU A 298 12.11 3.89 -14.35
CA GLU A 298 12.08 2.96 -15.48
C GLU A 298 13.47 2.41 -15.78
N TYR A 299 13.65 1.08 -15.63
CA TYR A 299 14.88 0.36 -15.97
C TYR A 299 14.92 -0.05 -17.45
N HIS A 300 16.08 0.16 -18.07
CA HIS A 300 16.36 -0.24 -19.46
C HIS A 300 17.56 -1.18 -19.58
N THR A 301 18.10 -1.64 -18.45
CA THR A 301 19.27 -2.52 -18.43
C THR A 301 18.94 -3.93 -18.89
N ASN A 302 19.92 -4.58 -19.51
CA ASN A 302 19.88 -6.00 -19.84
C ASN A 302 20.67 -6.83 -18.82
N SER A 303 20.90 -6.33 -17.60
CA SER A 303 21.57 -7.09 -16.55
C SER A 303 20.71 -8.27 -16.10
N ALA A 304 21.35 -9.40 -15.76
CA ALA A 304 20.66 -10.54 -15.16
C ALA A 304 20.27 -10.29 -13.69
N LEU A 305 20.86 -9.28 -13.06
CA LEU A 305 20.51 -8.86 -11.71
C LEU A 305 20.30 -7.35 -11.71
N ILE A 306 19.11 -6.94 -11.30
CA ILE A 306 18.70 -5.55 -11.15
C ILE A 306 18.42 -5.33 -9.66
N LYS A 307 18.77 -4.17 -9.11
CA LYS A 307 18.64 -3.86 -7.68
C LYS A 307 17.97 -2.51 -7.45
N ALA A 308 17.05 -2.49 -6.50
CA ALA A 308 16.53 -1.29 -5.84
C ALA A 308 16.64 -1.48 -4.32
N THR A 309 17.67 -0.90 -3.70
CA THR A 309 17.95 -1.12 -2.27
C THR A 309 18.02 0.18 -1.48
N GLY A 310 17.98 0.07 -0.17
CA GLY A 310 18.16 1.17 0.76
C GLY A 310 16.85 1.67 1.38
N HIS A 311 16.94 2.25 2.57
CA HIS A 311 15.78 2.70 3.37
C HIS A 311 15.32 4.15 3.10
N GLY A 312 15.58 4.67 1.91
CA GLY A 312 15.01 5.93 1.43
C GLY A 312 13.57 5.79 0.91
N VAL A 313 13.01 6.92 0.46
CA VAL A 313 11.63 7.02 -0.04
C VAL A 313 11.62 7.34 -1.54
N LEU A 314 10.80 6.63 -2.31
CA LEU A 314 10.40 6.97 -3.68
C LEU A 314 8.94 7.43 -3.68
N SER A 315 8.69 8.69 -4.00
CA SER A 315 7.38 9.35 -3.86
C SER A 315 6.79 9.80 -5.21
N GLY A 316 5.56 9.36 -5.51
CA GLY A 316 4.79 9.77 -6.68
C GLY A 316 3.96 11.04 -6.46
N GLU A 317 4.13 11.74 -5.33
CA GLU A 317 3.25 12.84 -4.89
C GLU A 317 3.11 14.03 -5.87
N GLN A 318 4.02 14.15 -6.84
CA GLN A 318 3.99 15.21 -7.86
C GLN A 318 3.09 14.85 -9.04
N TYR A 319 2.75 13.57 -9.23
CA TYR A 319 1.94 13.10 -10.35
C TYR A 319 0.45 13.22 -10.03
N VAL A 320 -0.35 13.44 -11.07
CA VAL A 320 -1.81 13.35 -10.99
C VAL A 320 -2.25 11.88 -11.07
N TYR A 321 -3.50 11.59 -10.70
CA TYR A 321 -4.08 10.25 -10.89
C TYR A 321 -3.96 9.82 -12.35
N GLN A 322 -3.51 8.57 -12.60
CA GLN A 322 -3.30 8.02 -13.94
C GLN A 322 -2.38 8.88 -14.83
N ALA A 323 -1.38 9.56 -14.24
CA ALA A 323 -0.43 10.37 -15.00
C ALA A 323 0.24 9.55 -16.11
N ASP A 324 0.04 9.93 -17.37
CA ASP A 324 0.53 9.20 -18.54
C ASP A 324 1.71 9.92 -19.22
N PRO A 325 2.95 9.37 -19.15
CA PRO A 325 4.11 9.96 -19.82
C PRO A 325 3.96 10.12 -21.33
N THR A 326 3.10 9.34 -21.98
CA THR A 326 2.82 9.41 -23.42
C THR A 326 1.79 10.48 -23.79
N ASP A 327 1.06 11.01 -22.82
CA ASP A 327 0.08 12.11 -22.96
C ASP A 327 0.42 13.34 -22.10
N GLY A 328 1.73 13.59 -21.94
CA GLY A 328 2.21 14.78 -21.23
C GLY A 328 1.96 14.74 -19.72
N PHE A 329 1.89 13.55 -19.13
CA PHE A 329 1.63 13.27 -17.72
C PHE A 329 0.25 13.72 -17.23
N GLN A 330 -0.70 13.88 -18.16
CA GLN A 330 -2.10 14.12 -17.82
C GLN A 330 -2.75 12.86 -17.27
N ASN A 331 -3.84 13.05 -16.53
CA ASN A 331 -4.75 11.99 -16.13
C ASN A 331 -5.37 11.36 -17.39
N HIS A 332 -4.94 10.15 -17.71
CA HIS A 332 -5.38 9.42 -18.89
C HIS A 332 -5.85 8.03 -18.50
N ASN A 333 -7.17 7.82 -18.57
CA ASN A 333 -7.82 6.59 -18.18
C ASN A 333 -7.65 5.47 -19.23
N VAL A 334 -6.45 4.91 -19.30
CA VAL A 334 -6.08 3.74 -20.10
C VAL A 334 -5.16 2.83 -19.31
N ASP A 335 -5.16 1.52 -19.59
CA ASP A 335 -4.41 0.58 -18.73
C ASP A 335 -2.89 0.59 -18.98
N GLY A 336 -2.49 0.76 -20.24
CA GLY A 336 -1.15 0.35 -20.69
C GLY A 336 -0.04 1.39 -20.51
N SER A 337 -0.36 2.68 -20.53
CA SER A 337 0.63 3.76 -20.59
C SER A 337 0.81 4.61 -19.33
N PRO A 338 -0.12 4.68 -18.35
CA PRO A 338 0.10 5.43 -17.12
C PRO A 338 1.35 5.00 -16.36
N LEU A 339 1.92 5.96 -15.65
CA LEU A 339 3.20 5.83 -14.97
C LEU A 339 3.10 4.83 -13.81
N ARG A 340 3.94 3.79 -13.85
CA ARG A 340 4.21 2.93 -12.70
C ARG A 340 5.32 3.54 -11.88
N MET A 341 5.34 3.26 -10.58
CA MET A 341 6.46 3.70 -9.74
C MET A 341 7.74 2.92 -10.02
N TRP A 342 7.60 1.64 -10.33
CA TRP A 342 8.67 0.77 -10.79
C TRP A 342 8.29 0.17 -12.14
N LYS A 343 9.12 0.42 -13.14
CA LYS A 343 8.91 -0.12 -14.48
C LYS A 343 10.22 -0.69 -15.03
N GLY A 344 10.13 -1.70 -15.87
CA GLY A 344 11.29 -2.13 -16.64
C GLY A 344 10.94 -3.07 -17.79
N THR A 345 11.96 -3.40 -18.58
CA THR A 345 11.83 -4.37 -19.68
C THR A 345 12.86 -5.48 -19.53
N VAL A 346 12.40 -6.74 -19.62
CA VAL A 346 13.26 -7.93 -19.56
C VAL A 346 13.57 -8.44 -20.97
N PRO A 347 14.85 -8.66 -21.31
CA PRO A 347 15.24 -9.23 -22.59
C PRO A 347 14.79 -10.68 -22.77
N TRP A 348 14.38 -11.02 -23.99
CA TRP A 348 13.98 -12.39 -24.35
C TRP A 348 15.10 -13.41 -24.17
N GLY A 349 14.79 -14.50 -23.45
CA GLY A 349 15.69 -15.63 -23.24
C GLY A 349 16.74 -15.44 -22.15
N GLN A 350 16.66 -14.34 -21.38
CA GLN A 350 17.56 -14.06 -20.28
C GLN A 350 16.82 -14.15 -18.94
N LYS A 351 17.25 -15.08 -18.08
CA LYS A 351 16.82 -15.10 -16.69
C LYS A 351 17.30 -13.84 -15.99
N THR A 352 16.36 -13.10 -15.42
CA THR A 352 16.60 -11.82 -14.76
C THR A 352 15.97 -11.84 -13.39
N THR A 353 16.69 -11.39 -12.38
CA THR A 353 16.15 -11.19 -11.03
C THR A 353 16.19 -9.71 -10.70
N TRP A 354 15.06 -9.15 -10.25
CA TRP A 354 15.02 -7.84 -9.61
C TRP A 354 14.97 -8.01 -8.09
N LEU A 355 16.02 -7.54 -7.42
CA LEU A 355 16.16 -7.55 -5.98
C LEU A 355 15.71 -6.20 -5.42
N VAL A 356 14.74 -6.24 -4.53
CA VAL A 356 14.21 -5.07 -3.82
C VAL A 356 14.40 -5.28 -2.32
N ASN A 357 15.12 -4.38 -1.66
CA ASN A 357 15.29 -4.45 -0.21
C ASN A 357 15.33 -3.07 0.45
N GLY A 358 14.29 -2.77 1.25
CA GLY A 358 14.26 -1.56 2.08
C GLY A 358 13.33 -0.41 1.63
N PRO A 359 13.22 -0.06 0.32
CA PRO A 359 12.57 1.18 -0.10
C PRO A 359 11.14 1.33 0.42
N THR A 360 10.80 2.58 0.71
CA THR A 360 9.41 2.99 0.95
C THR A 360 8.86 3.69 -0.29
N LEU A 361 7.82 3.12 -0.89
CA LEU A 361 7.02 3.76 -1.90
C LEU A 361 5.97 4.68 -1.26
N ASN A 362 5.82 5.90 -1.75
CA ASN A 362 4.79 6.83 -1.29
C ASN A 362 3.94 7.35 -2.45
N SER A 363 2.62 7.42 -2.26
CA SER A 363 1.68 8.14 -3.14
C SER A 363 1.79 7.75 -4.64
N PRO A 364 1.68 6.46 -4.98
CA PRO A 364 1.66 6.03 -6.38
C PRO A 364 0.48 6.66 -7.15
N PRO A 365 0.67 7.13 -8.40
CA PRO A 365 -0.41 7.70 -9.21
C PRO A 365 -1.27 6.64 -9.93
N PHE A 366 -0.79 5.39 -9.97
CA PHE A 366 -1.37 4.25 -10.68
C PHE A 366 -0.79 2.94 -10.09
N ASN A 367 -0.79 1.83 -10.85
CA ASN A 367 -0.21 0.55 -10.40
C ASN A 367 1.24 0.78 -9.94
N SER A 368 1.63 0.15 -8.83
CA SER A 368 2.96 0.40 -8.25
C SER A 368 4.09 -0.15 -9.12
N MET A 369 3.91 -1.30 -9.77
CA MET A 369 4.98 -1.97 -10.50
C MET A 369 4.48 -2.84 -11.64
N ASP A 370 5.11 -2.71 -12.82
CA ASP A 370 4.95 -3.64 -13.95
C ASP A 370 6.27 -3.79 -14.73
N TRP A 371 6.55 -5.00 -15.21
CA TRP A 371 7.62 -5.29 -16.16
C TRP A 371 7.06 -5.77 -17.50
N TYR A 372 7.79 -5.50 -18.57
CA TYR A 372 7.44 -5.90 -19.93
C TYR A 372 8.53 -6.79 -20.54
N GLY A 373 8.23 -7.40 -21.69
CA GLY A 373 9.15 -8.31 -22.38
C GLY A 373 8.99 -9.76 -21.91
N ASP A 374 10.09 -10.46 -21.64
CA ASP A 374 10.09 -11.88 -21.26
C ASP A 374 9.82 -12.08 -19.77
N MET A 375 8.59 -11.76 -19.34
CA MET A 375 8.14 -11.87 -17.94
C MET A 375 8.23 -13.31 -17.40
N ALA A 376 8.19 -14.32 -18.26
CA ALA A 376 8.38 -15.71 -17.87
C ALA A 376 9.80 -16.01 -17.36
N SER A 377 10.77 -15.17 -17.73
CA SER A 377 12.17 -15.24 -17.30
C SER A 377 12.52 -14.25 -16.18
N LEU A 378 11.55 -13.49 -15.67
CA LEU A 378 11.73 -12.54 -14.57
C LEU A 378 11.33 -13.18 -13.24
N SER A 379 12.16 -12.99 -12.22
CA SER A 379 11.78 -13.23 -10.82
C SER A 379 12.09 -12.02 -9.94
N ILE A 380 11.35 -11.87 -8.86
CA ILE A 380 11.53 -10.80 -7.89
C ILE A 380 11.97 -11.40 -6.56
N SER A 381 12.97 -10.79 -5.94
CA SER A 381 13.34 -11.04 -4.55
C SER A 381 13.09 -9.77 -3.76
N CYS A 382 11.95 -9.70 -3.08
CA CYS A 382 11.51 -8.51 -2.35
C CYS A 382 11.50 -8.75 -0.86
N THR A 383 12.21 -7.91 -0.11
CA THR A 383 12.30 -7.97 1.35
C THR A 383 12.22 -6.59 1.97
N ASP A 384 11.58 -6.47 3.13
CA ASP A 384 11.50 -5.20 3.88
C ASP A 384 11.03 -3.98 3.06
N TYR A 385 10.08 -4.20 2.15
CA TYR A 385 9.47 -3.17 1.31
C TYR A 385 8.22 -2.57 1.96
N LYS A 386 7.94 -1.30 1.66
CA LYS A 386 6.77 -0.59 2.18
C LYS A 386 6.10 0.21 1.07
N GLN A 387 4.78 0.25 1.06
CA GLN A 387 3.98 1.16 0.26
C GLN A 387 3.01 1.90 1.16
N VAL A 388 3.05 3.24 1.11
CA VAL A 388 2.19 4.14 1.88
C VAL A 388 1.49 5.13 0.95
N GLY A 389 0.35 5.69 1.39
CA GLY A 389 -0.34 6.73 0.64
C GLY A 389 -0.97 6.29 -0.70
N GLY A 390 -1.21 4.99 -0.92
CA GLY A 390 -2.04 4.49 -2.02
C GLY A 390 -3.52 4.83 -1.86
N PHE A 391 -3.87 6.12 -1.85
CA PHE A 391 -5.25 6.60 -1.72
C PHE A 391 -6.02 6.55 -3.04
N PHE A 392 -5.35 6.86 -4.17
CA PHE A 392 -5.95 6.74 -5.49
C PHE A 392 -6.37 5.30 -5.77
N GLY A 393 -7.43 5.09 -6.56
CA GLY A 393 -7.75 3.79 -7.13
C GLY A 393 -6.59 3.25 -7.97
N GLN A 394 -6.62 1.97 -8.33
CA GLN A 394 -5.57 1.34 -9.17
C GLN A 394 -4.16 1.45 -8.57
N THR A 395 -4.04 1.65 -7.25
CA THR A 395 -2.76 1.70 -6.54
C THR A 395 -2.39 0.31 -6.00
N ASP A 396 -2.32 -0.65 -6.92
CA ASP A 396 -1.98 -2.04 -6.67
C ASP A 396 -0.66 -2.19 -5.89
N GLY A 397 -0.51 -3.32 -5.22
CA GLY A 397 0.81 -3.82 -4.83
C GLY A 397 1.61 -4.35 -6.03
N MET A 398 2.77 -4.94 -5.75
CA MET A 398 3.66 -5.45 -6.79
C MET A 398 3.15 -6.78 -7.39
N GLU A 399 3.29 -6.96 -8.70
CA GLU A 399 3.09 -8.26 -9.37
C GLU A 399 4.14 -9.29 -8.94
N ALA A 400 3.70 -10.50 -8.56
CA ALA A 400 4.61 -11.59 -8.21
C ALA A 400 4.91 -12.48 -9.44
N TYR A 401 5.94 -12.13 -10.21
CA TYR A 401 6.42 -12.89 -11.38
C TYR A 401 6.88 -14.33 -11.02
N PRO A 402 7.10 -15.25 -12.00
CA PRO A 402 7.44 -16.64 -11.70
C PRO A 402 8.66 -16.80 -10.79
N GLY A 403 8.61 -17.73 -9.85
CA GLY A 403 9.74 -18.02 -8.96
C GLY A 403 10.06 -16.92 -7.94
N SER A 404 9.17 -15.92 -7.78
CA SER A 404 9.44 -14.77 -6.92
C SER A 404 9.21 -15.06 -5.44
N VAL A 405 9.97 -14.35 -4.60
CA VAL A 405 9.87 -14.40 -3.15
C VAL A 405 9.64 -13.00 -2.61
N TYR A 406 8.58 -12.84 -1.82
CA TYR A 406 8.23 -11.60 -1.13
C TYR A 406 8.16 -11.85 0.36
N GLN A 407 8.85 -11.05 1.17
CA GLN A 407 8.86 -11.22 2.60
C GLN A 407 8.93 -9.90 3.36
N ASP A 408 8.24 -9.84 4.50
CA ASP A 408 8.28 -8.72 5.42
C ASP A 408 7.87 -7.41 4.72
N ILE A 409 6.61 -7.30 4.30
CA ILE A 409 6.11 -6.16 3.50
C ILE A 409 5.01 -5.41 4.23
N PHE A 410 4.92 -4.10 4.03
CA PHE A 410 3.73 -3.31 4.37
C PHE A 410 3.11 -2.70 3.11
N TYR A 411 1.79 -2.83 2.97
CA TYR A 411 1.02 -2.25 1.88
C TYR A 411 -0.12 -1.38 2.41
N HIS A 412 -0.19 -0.14 1.93
CA HIS A 412 -1.44 0.63 1.85
C HIS A 412 -1.86 0.73 0.39
N THR A 413 -2.98 0.08 0.03
CA THR A 413 -3.47 0.01 -1.35
C THR A 413 -4.96 0.29 -1.44
N ASN A 414 -5.37 0.89 -2.54
CA ASN A 414 -6.78 1.00 -2.95
C ASN A 414 -7.02 0.29 -4.29
N ASP A 415 -6.37 -0.87 -4.43
CA ASP A 415 -6.59 -1.89 -5.46
C ASP A 415 -5.90 -3.19 -5.00
N ASP A 416 -5.78 -4.19 -5.88
CA ASP A 416 -5.21 -5.52 -5.64
C ASP A 416 -3.88 -5.43 -4.86
N SER A 417 -3.80 -5.97 -3.63
CA SER A 417 -2.61 -5.79 -2.77
C SER A 417 -1.51 -6.82 -3.08
N ILE A 418 -1.90 -8.07 -3.33
CA ILE A 418 -1.01 -9.20 -3.58
C ILE A 418 -1.49 -9.88 -4.87
N LYS A 419 -0.76 -9.69 -5.96
CA LYS A 419 -1.12 -10.19 -7.30
C LYS A 419 -0.34 -11.47 -7.61
N VAL A 420 -1.00 -12.62 -7.50
CA VAL A 420 -0.43 -13.96 -7.73
C VAL A 420 -0.88 -14.48 -9.09
N TYR A 421 -0.18 -14.02 -10.12
CA TYR A 421 -0.50 -14.31 -11.53
C TYR A 421 0.40 -15.35 -12.19
N TYR A 422 1.35 -15.90 -11.42
CA TYR A 422 2.41 -16.76 -11.90
C TYR A 422 2.72 -17.88 -10.90
N SER A 423 3.32 -18.97 -11.40
CA SER A 423 3.71 -20.15 -10.62
C SER A 423 4.98 -19.95 -9.80
N ASP A 424 5.21 -20.86 -8.86
CA ASP A 424 6.43 -20.96 -8.04
C ASP A 424 6.68 -19.71 -7.17
N VAL A 425 5.60 -19.10 -6.67
CA VAL A 425 5.64 -17.86 -5.89
C VAL A 425 5.51 -18.16 -4.40
N SER A 426 6.35 -17.50 -3.59
CA SER A 426 6.25 -17.52 -2.13
C SER A 426 6.13 -16.09 -1.57
N ILE A 427 5.11 -15.85 -0.76
CA ILE A 427 4.83 -14.55 -0.14
C ILE A 427 4.60 -14.77 1.35
N SER A 428 5.35 -14.07 2.20
CA SER A 428 5.24 -14.23 3.65
C SER A 428 5.33 -12.92 4.42
N ASN A 429 4.69 -12.86 5.60
CA ASN A 429 4.79 -11.75 6.55
C ASN A 429 4.41 -10.40 5.93
N VAL A 430 3.19 -10.29 5.44
CA VAL A 430 2.68 -9.06 4.83
C VAL A 430 1.66 -8.40 5.75
N ILE A 431 1.79 -7.09 5.93
CA ILE A 431 0.79 -6.27 6.61
C ILE A 431 0.09 -5.41 5.58
N VAL A 432 -1.24 -5.38 5.62
CA VAL A 432 -2.07 -4.64 4.66
C VAL A 432 -3.01 -3.70 5.40
N GLN A 433 -2.94 -2.41 5.07
CA GLN A 433 -4.00 -1.45 5.33
C GLN A 433 -4.75 -1.27 4.00
N LYS A 434 -5.88 -1.93 3.86
CA LYS A 434 -6.69 -1.91 2.63
C LYS A 434 -7.65 -0.73 2.68
N ALA A 435 -7.73 0.03 1.60
CA ALA A 435 -8.80 1.02 1.40
C ALA A 435 -10.11 0.30 1.01
N SER A 436 -10.73 0.66 -0.12
CA SER A 436 -12.10 0.22 -0.45
C SER A 436 -12.23 -0.62 -1.70
N THR A 437 -11.15 -0.81 -2.45
CA THR A 437 -11.19 -1.45 -3.78
C THR A 437 -10.29 -2.68 -3.85
N ALA A 438 -10.83 -3.69 -4.56
CA ALA A 438 -10.25 -4.96 -4.92
C ALA A 438 -9.90 -5.87 -3.73
N PRO A 439 -9.70 -7.18 -3.94
CA PRO A 439 -9.34 -8.08 -2.86
C PRO A 439 -7.91 -7.81 -2.35
N VAL A 440 -7.57 -8.41 -1.22
CA VAL A 440 -6.20 -8.36 -0.68
C VAL A 440 -5.30 -9.26 -1.54
N ILE A 441 -5.70 -10.50 -1.77
CA ILE A 441 -5.00 -11.45 -2.63
C ILE A 441 -5.83 -11.62 -3.92
N GLN A 442 -5.21 -11.41 -5.08
CA GLN A 442 -5.85 -11.52 -6.39
C GLN A 442 -5.12 -12.52 -7.27
N PHE A 443 -5.88 -13.41 -7.92
CA PHE A 443 -5.34 -14.33 -8.93
C PHE A 443 -6.20 -14.49 -10.20
N GLY A 444 -7.29 -13.72 -10.32
CA GLY A 444 -8.20 -13.75 -11.48
C GLY A 444 -7.82 -12.78 -12.61
N TRP A 445 -8.84 -12.07 -13.11
CA TRP A 445 -8.85 -11.18 -14.29
C TRP A 445 -8.65 -11.85 -15.65
N ALA A 446 -7.99 -13.01 -15.70
CA ALA A 446 -7.82 -13.82 -16.88
C ALA A 446 -7.62 -15.28 -16.45
N SER A 447 -7.93 -16.24 -17.33
CA SER A 447 -7.59 -17.63 -17.10
C SER A 447 -6.08 -17.85 -17.13
N ARG A 448 -5.55 -18.65 -16.19
CA ARG A 448 -4.10 -18.84 -16.00
C ARG A 448 -3.71 -20.31 -15.81
N ASN A 449 -2.44 -20.60 -16.06
CA ASN A 449 -1.83 -21.86 -15.62
C ASN A 449 -0.94 -21.58 -14.42
N LEU A 450 -1.44 -21.91 -13.23
CA LEU A 450 -0.81 -21.61 -11.95
C LEU A 450 -0.47 -22.90 -11.22
N SER A 451 0.69 -22.93 -10.59
CA SER A 451 1.12 -24.05 -9.77
C SER A 451 2.07 -23.62 -8.67
N ASN A 452 2.05 -24.32 -7.54
CA ASN A 452 3.06 -24.18 -6.48
C ASN A 452 3.15 -22.73 -5.96
N ILE A 453 2.06 -22.27 -5.35
CA ILE A 453 1.96 -20.92 -4.78
C ILE A 453 1.76 -21.04 -3.27
N GLN A 454 2.53 -20.29 -2.50
CA GLN A 454 2.38 -20.18 -1.05
C GLN A 454 2.28 -18.71 -0.64
N VAL A 455 1.18 -18.36 0.03
CA VAL A 455 0.99 -17.05 0.65
C VAL A 455 0.67 -17.26 2.12
N GLU A 456 1.50 -16.72 3.01
CA GLU A 456 1.37 -16.99 4.45
C GLU A 456 1.62 -15.77 5.35
N ASN A 457 1.05 -15.79 6.55
CA ASN A 457 1.25 -14.77 7.59
C ASN A 457 0.86 -13.36 7.10
N ILE A 458 -0.40 -13.21 6.68
CA ILE A 458 -0.95 -11.96 6.18
C ILE A 458 -1.79 -11.31 7.28
N ASN A 459 -1.44 -10.08 7.68
CA ASN A 459 -2.20 -9.31 8.67
C ASN A 459 -2.84 -8.10 7.98
N ILE A 460 -4.14 -8.17 7.76
CA ILE A 460 -4.96 -7.05 7.28
C ILE A 460 -5.40 -6.26 8.51
N ILE A 461 -4.76 -5.12 8.75
CA ILE A 461 -4.98 -4.32 9.97
C ILE A 461 -6.18 -3.38 9.84
N HIS A 462 -6.57 -3.04 8.62
CA HIS A 462 -7.80 -2.32 8.28
C HIS A 462 -8.28 -2.71 6.90
N SER A 463 -9.58 -2.64 6.72
CA SER A 463 -10.26 -2.63 5.43
C SER A 463 -11.50 -1.76 5.54
N ARG A 464 -11.93 -1.18 4.43
CA ARG A 464 -13.20 -0.46 4.34
C ARG A 464 -13.83 -0.73 2.99
N TRP A 465 -14.28 -1.95 2.73
CA TRP A 465 -15.04 -2.23 1.52
C TRP A 465 -16.49 -1.78 1.70
N ASN A 466 -17.05 -1.12 0.69
CA ASN A 466 -18.40 -0.58 0.76
C ASN A 466 -19.26 -0.86 -0.49
N SER A 467 -18.71 -1.57 -1.47
CA SER A 467 -19.48 -1.92 -2.67
C SER A 467 -19.13 -3.30 -3.22
N ASN A 468 -20.14 -4.00 -3.75
CA ASN A 468 -19.88 -5.21 -4.54
C ASN A 468 -19.11 -4.90 -5.83
N GLY A 469 -19.33 -3.72 -6.42
CA GLY A 469 -18.61 -3.28 -7.62
C GLY A 469 -17.13 -3.00 -7.39
N SER A 470 -16.70 -2.88 -6.13
CA SER A 470 -15.29 -2.72 -5.79
C SER A 470 -14.55 -4.06 -5.67
N ASN A 471 -15.21 -5.20 -5.89
CA ASN A 471 -14.63 -6.55 -5.81
C ASN A 471 -13.98 -6.84 -4.43
N PRO A 472 -14.74 -6.83 -3.32
CA PRO A 472 -14.21 -7.00 -1.98
C PRO A 472 -13.77 -8.44 -1.69
N GLY A 473 -12.85 -8.62 -0.76
CA GLY A 473 -12.50 -9.94 -0.22
C GLY A 473 -11.07 -10.06 0.26
N LEU A 474 -10.80 -11.00 1.16
CA LEU A 474 -9.43 -11.34 1.51
C LEU A 474 -8.74 -12.06 0.34
N ILE A 475 -9.45 -13.00 -0.29
CA ILE A 475 -8.97 -13.78 -1.44
C ILE A 475 -9.96 -13.63 -2.60
N GLY A 476 -9.49 -13.13 -3.74
CA GLY A 476 -10.31 -12.92 -4.91
C GLY A 476 -9.74 -13.53 -6.19
N SER A 477 -10.64 -14.00 -7.03
CA SER A 477 -10.41 -14.22 -8.45
C SER A 477 -11.50 -13.48 -9.19
N ASN A 478 -11.22 -12.23 -9.60
CA ASN A 478 -12.19 -11.43 -10.33
C ASN A 478 -12.44 -12.03 -11.72
N ASN A 479 -13.65 -11.83 -12.25
CA ASN A 479 -14.01 -12.34 -13.58
C ASN A 479 -13.16 -11.70 -14.69
N VAL A 480 -13.18 -12.25 -15.90
CA VAL A 480 -12.35 -11.83 -17.02
C VAL A 480 -12.50 -10.33 -17.29
N TYR A 481 -11.39 -9.62 -17.25
CA TYR A 481 -11.33 -8.22 -17.65
C TYR A 481 -11.44 -8.12 -19.18
N ASP A 482 -12.43 -7.38 -19.68
CA ASP A 482 -12.56 -7.06 -21.10
C ASP A 482 -12.57 -5.53 -21.29
N PRO A 483 -11.41 -4.93 -21.67
CA PRO A 483 -11.28 -3.49 -21.85
C PRO A 483 -12.12 -2.95 -23.03
N SER A 484 -12.66 -3.83 -23.89
CA SER A 484 -13.50 -3.44 -25.04
C SER A 484 -14.98 -3.27 -24.67
N THR A 485 -15.37 -3.64 -23.45
CA THR A 485 -16.75 -3.56 -22.97
C THR A 485 -16.85 -2.61 -21.79
N THR A 486 -17.92 -1.81 -21.74
CA THR A 486 -18.22 -0.91 -20.61
C THR A 486 -18.81 -1.65 -19.40
N SER A 487 -18.95 -2.98 -19.49
CA SER A 487 -19.44 -3.86 -18.44
C SER A 487 -18.35 -4.87 -18.17
N THR A 488 -17.71 -4.79 -17.01
CA THR A 488 -16.98 -5.94 -16.48
C THR A 488 -17.88 -7.17 -16.60
N SER A 489 -17.31 -8.28 -17.08
CA SER A 489 -18.00 -9.55 -17.26
C SER A 489 -18.46 -10.19 -15.95
N ALA A 490 -18.61 -9.43 -14.85
CA ALA A 490 -18.80 -9.91 -13.49
C ALA A 490 -19.89 -10.98 -13.36
N MET A 491 -20.99 -10.86 -14.13
CA MET A 491 -22.07 -11.87 -14.14
C MET A 491 -21.97 -12.92 -15.26
N ASN A 492 -21.06 -12.77 -16.20
CA ASN A 492 -20.87 -13.74 -17.28
C ASN A 492 -20.12 -14.97 -16.74
N SER A 493 -20.82 -16.09 -16.67
CA SER A 493 -20.28 -17.37 -16.22
C SER A 493 -19.72 -18.26 -17.36
N SER A 494 -19.53 -17.70 -18.57
CA SER A 494 -19.06 -18.43 -19.76
C SER A 494 -17.75 -17.88 -20.32
N THR A 495 -16.92 -17.29 -19.47
CA THR A 495 -15.67 -16.60 -19.80
C THR A 495 -14.41 -17.38 -19.43
N ALA A 496 -14.55 -18.54 -18.77
CA ALA A 496 -13.42 -19.31 -18.28
C ALA A 496 -12.71 -20.10 -19.39
N ASP A 497 -11.59 -20.73 -19.06
CA ASP A 497 -10.85 -21.65 -19.92
C ASP A 497 -10.73 -23.03 -19.26
N ALA A 498 -11.50 -23.98 -19.77
CA ALA A 498 -11.52 -25.36 -19.28
C ALA A 498 -10.30 -26.21 -19.69
N TYR A 499 -9.25 -25.59 -20.26
CA TYR A 499 -7.96 -26.20 -20.54
C TYR A 499 -6.81 -25.62 -19.70
N SER A 500 -7.06 -24.52 -18.99
CA SER A 500 -6.13 -23.94 -18.04
C SER A 500 -6.37 -24.51 -16.64
N THR A 501 -5.34 -24.49 -15.79
CA THR A 501 -5.42 -25.04 -14.42
C THR A 501 -4.71 -24.18 -13.39
N ALA A 502 -5.30 -24.04 -12.21
CA ALA A 502 -4.62 -23.56 -11.00
C ALA A 502 -4.51 -24.71 -10.00
N GLN A 503 -3.30 -25.04 -9.56
CA GLN A 503 -3.08 -26.20 -8.69
C GLN A 503 -2.02 -25.98 -7.62
N ASP A 504 -2.09 -26.75 -6.53
CA ASP A 504 -1.08 -26.73 -5.47
C ASP A 504 -0.86 -25.31 -4.91
N ILE A 505 -1.95 -24.67 -4.50
CA ILE A 505 -1.97 -23.29 -3.98
C ILE A 505 -2.36 -23.33 -2.50
N THR A 506 -1.57 -22.66 -1.66
CA THR A 506 -1.85 -22.53 -0.22
C THR A 506 -1.90 -21.06 0.20
N PHE A 507 -3.02 -20.67 0.80
CA PHE A 507 -3.21 -19.42 1.51
C PHE A 507 -3.33 -19.75 3.00
N SER A 508 -2.42 -19.28 3.85
CA SER A 508 -2.42 -19.68 5.27
C SER A 508 -2.12 -18.54 6.25
N ASN A 509 -2.57 -18.68 7.49
CA ASN A 509 -2.29 -17.72 8.57
C ASN A 509 -2.68 -16.28 8.19
N ILE A 510 -3.95 -16.08 7.83
CA ILE A 510 -4.50 -14.79 7.42
C ILE A 510 -5.33 -14.22 8.56
N ARG A 511 -5.03 -12.98 8.96
CA ARG A 511 -5.70 -12.27 10.04
C ARG A 511 -6.30 -10.97 9.52
N ALA A 512 -7.61 -10.78 9.62
CA ALA A 512 -8.29 -9.53 9.32
C ALA A 512 -8.86 -8.91 10.61
N GLU A 513 -8.35 -7.73 10.97
CA GLU A 513 -8.75 -7.01 12.18
C GLU A 513 -9.83 -5.97 11.87
N GLY A 514 -10.72 -5.75 12.84
CA GLY A 514 -11.89 -4.90 12.70
C GLY A 514 -12.93 -5.43 11.71
N ILE A 515 -13.76 -4.52 11.22
CA ILE A 515 -14.80 -4.81 10.23
C ILE A 515 -14.14 -5.17 8.90
N SER A 516 -14.44 -6.38 8.42
CA SER A 516 -13.90 -6.88 7.15
C SER A 516 -14.96 -7.27 6.14
N GLY A 517 -14.48 -7.45 4.90
CA GLY A 517 -15.23 -8.03 3.80
C GLY A 517 -15.24 -9.57 3.86
N PRO A 518 -15.61 -10.23 2.75
CA PRO A 518 -15.75 -11.68 2.71
C PRO A 518 -14.39 -12.38 2.78
N LEU A 519 -14.37 -13.64 3.21
CA LEU A 519 -13.19 -14.49 3.07
C LEU A 519 -12.77 -14.58 1.60
N MET A 520 -13.71 -14.91 0.71
CA MET A 520 -13.38 -15.14 -0.70
C MET A 520 -14.45 -14.74 -1.70
N ARG A 521 -14.05 -14.19 -2.85
CA ARG A 521 -14.92 -14.01 -4.03
C ARG A 521 -14.20 -14.50 -5.27
N ILE A 522 -14.53 -15.72 -5.69
CA ILE A 522 -13.74 -16.46 -6.67
C ILE A 522 -14.62 -16.84 -7.86
N TYR A 523 -14.35 -16.22 -9.00
CA TYR A 523 -14.73 -16.75 -10.30
C TYR A 523 -13.64 -17.73 -10.73
N ALA A 524 -13.95 -19.03 -10.78
CA ALA A 524 -13.00 -20.06 -11.24
C ALA A 524 -12.80 -19.94 -12.76
N LEU A 525 -11.84 -19.11 -13.18
CA LEU A 525 -11.53 -18.86 -14.60
C LEU A 525 -10.72 -20.00 -15.24
N GLU A 526 -10.20 -20.91 -14.42
CA GLU A 526 -9.51 -22.14 -14.80
C GLU A 526 -9.92 -23.27 -13.86
N SER A 527 -9.59 -24.52 -14.21
CA SER A 527 -9.89 -25.65 -13.32
C SER A 527 -8.96 -25.68 -12.11
N PHE A 528 -9.51 -25.93 -10.93
CA PHE A 528 -8.76 -25.95 -9.67
C PHE A 528 -8.49 -27.38 -9.20
N SER A 529 -7.29 -27.58 -8.65
CA SER A 529 -6.87 -28.84 -8.04
C SER A 529 -5.99 -28.58 -6.82
N ASN A 530 -6.33 -29.10 -5.65
CA ASN A 530 -5.49 -28.98 -4.44
C ASN A 530 -5.20 -27.52 -4.05
N ILE A 531 -6.27 -26.77 -3.73
CA ILE A 531 -6.18 -25.41 -3.19
C ILE A 531 -6.56 -25.45 -1.71
N THR A 532 -5.70 -24.90 -0.85
CA THR A 532 -5.94 -24.86 0.60
C THR A 532 -5.97 -23.41 1.11
N ILE A 533 -7.01 -23.08 1.87
CA ILE A 533 -7.10 -21.89 2.70
C ILE A 533 -7.10 -22.36 4.15
N SER A 534 -6.07 -22.03 4.94
CA SER A 534 -5.96 -22.52 6.32
C SER A 534 -5.66 -21.43 7.34
N ASP A 535 -6.10 -21.64 8.58
CA ASP A 535 -5.77 -20.79 9.73
C ASP A 535 -6.10 -19.31 9.46
N VAL A 536 -7.37 -19.05 9.14
CA VAL A 536 -7.87 -17.72 8.85
C VAL A 536 -8.71 -17.20 10.01
N TRP A 537 -8.51 -15.95 10.40
CA TRP A 537 -9.31 -15.27 11.40
C TRP A 537 -9.81 -13.94 10.85
N ILE A 538 -11.12 -13.75 10.87
CA ILE A 538 -11.79 -12.46 10.62
C ILE A 538 -12.38 -12.01 11.95
N GLU A 539 -12.04 -10.81 12.42
CA GLU A 539 -12.55 -10.28 13.69
C GLU A 539 -14.08 -10.19 13.67
N GLU A 540 -14.60 -9.46 12.69
CA GLU A 540 -16.03 -9.35 12.43
C GLU A 540 -16.30 -9.01 10.96
N PHE A 541 -17.48 -9.38 10.49
CA PHE A 541 -17.97 -9.00 9.18
C PHE A 541 -18.69 -7.66 9.22
N GLY A 542 -18.59 -6.89 8.14
CA GLY A 542 -19.43 -5.72 7.92
C GLY A 542 -20.91 -6.08 7.78
N CYS A 543 -21.76 -5.05 7.75
CA CYS A 543 -23.19 -5.21 7.54
C CYS A 543 -23.59 -5.06 6.05
N CYS A 544 -24.90 -5.15 5.77
CA CYS A 544 -25.62 -5.05 4.50
C CYS A 544 -25.99 -6.38 3.81
N SER A 545 -27.30 -6.61 3.66
CA SER A 545 -27.85 -7.52 2.65
C SER A 545 -27.79 -6.83 1.28
N GLY A 546 -27.18 -7.46 0.27
CA GLY A 546 -26.94 -6.84 -1.03
C GLY A 546 -28.06 -6.95 -2.06
N TYR A 547 -27.96 -6.15 -3.12
CA TYR A 547 -28.71 -6.32 -4.37
C TYR A 547 -28.16 -7.56 -5.11
N GLU A 548 -29.05 -8.44 -5.59
CA GLU A 548 -28.78 -9.83 -6.05
C GLU A 548 -28.61 -10.89 -4.93
N GLU A 549 -29.14 -10.62 -3.73
CA GLU A 549 -29.09 -11.49 -2.54
C GLU A 549 -27.70 -11.66 -1.89
N ILE A 550 -26.62 -11.08 -2.46
CA ILE A 550 -25.24 -11.20 -1.93
C ILE A 550 -24.75 -9.91 -1.26
N GLY A 551 -24.68 -9.88 0.07
CA GLY A 551 -24.09 -8.80 0.87
C GLY A 551 -22.57 -8.63 0.69
N ILE A 552 -22.01 -7.49 1.11
CA ILE A 552 -20.55 -7.26 1.14
C ILE A 552 -19.80 -8.39 1.86
N PRO A 553 -20.21 -8.88 3.05
CA PRO A 553 -19.47 -9.93 3.76
C PRO A 553 -19.61 -11.32 3.15
N GLU A 554 -20.44 -11.50 2.13
CA GLU A 554 -20.71 -12.81 1.56
C GLU A 554 -19.62 -13.27 0.58
N SER A 555 -19.14 -14.47 0.84
CA SER A 555 -18.17 -15.17 0.03
C SER A 555 -18.85 -16.05 -1.00
N PHE A 556 -18.33 -16.12 -2.22
CA PHE A 556 -18.92 -16.97 -3.26
C PHE A 556 -17.88 -17.62 -4.19
N MET A 557 -18.25 -18.77 -4.74
CA MET A 557 -17.57 -19.43 -5.85
C MET A 557 -18.60 -20.07 -6.81
N PRO A 558 -19.03 -19.38 -7.89
CA PRO A 558 -20.14 -19.82 -8.72
C PRO A 558 -19.68 -20.80 -9.80
N ALA A 559 -20.62 -21.53 -10.41
CA ALA A 559 -20.35 -22.35 -11.59
C ALA A 559 -19.81 -21.50 -12.73
N MET A 560 -18.69 -21.93 -13.32
CA MET A 560 -18.10 -21.31 -14.49
C MET A 560 -18.02 -22.32 -15.65
N THR A 561 -18.08 -21.80 -16.87
CA THR A 561 -17.96 -22.56 -18.12
C THR A 561 -17.02 -21.86 -19.08
N ASP A 562 -16.43 -22.62 -19.99
CA ASP A 562 -15.77 -22.03 -21.17
C ASP A 562 -16.78 -21.52 -22.20
N ALA A 563 -16.30 -20.86 -23.24
CA ALA A 563 -17.14 -20.34 -24.32
C ALA A 563 -17.92 -21.43 -25.10
N ASN A 564 -17.57 -22.72 -24.96
CA ASN A 564 -18.27 -23.86 -25.55
C ASN A 564 -19.28 -24.51 -24.59
N GLY A 565 -19.42 -23.97 -23.38
CA GLY A 565 -20.28 -24.52 -22.33
C GLY A 565 -19.69 -25.73 -21.60
N LYS A 566 -18.37 -25.96 -21.68
CA LYS A 566 -17.69 -26.97 -20.87
C LYS A 566 -17.49 -26.42 -19.46
N ASN A 567 -17.96 -27.15 -18.45
CA ASN A 567 -17.81 -26.74 -17.06
C ASN A 567 -16.35 -26.74 -16.62
N ILE A 568 -16.02 -25.74 -15.80
CA ILE A 568 -14.81 -25.72 -14.98
C ILE A 568 -14.97 -26.70 -13.82
N THR A 569 -13.88 -27.37 -13.45
CA THR A 569 -13.86 -28.30 -12.31
C THR A 569 -13.08 -27.71 -11.15
N VAL A 570 -13.56 -27.95 -9.94
CA VAL A 570 -12.86 -27.62 -8.69
C VAL A 570 -12.76 -28.91 -7.89
N ASP A 571 -11.54 -29.40 -7.68
CA ASP A 571 -11.21 -30.67 -7.00
C ASP A 571 -10.25 -30.40 -5.84
N GLY A 572 -10.54 -30.94 -4.65
CA GLY A 572 -9.68 -30.75 -3.47
C GLY A 572 -9.50 -29.29 -3.03
N PHE A 573 -10.58 -28.51 -2.96
CA PHE A 573 -10.57 -27.18 -2.37
C PHE A 573 -10.86 -27.28 -0.86
N VAL A 574 -9.90 -26.91 -0.02
CA VAL A 574 -10.00 -27.08 1.44
C VAL A 574 -9.99 -25.72 2.13
N ILE A 575 -10.96 -25.48 3.02
CA ILE A 575 -10.94 -24.39 3.99
C ILE A 575 -10.84 -25.00 5.38
N SER A 576 -9.75 -24.75 6.11
CA SER A 576 -9.53 -25.32 7.45
C SER A 576 -9.22 -24.25 8.49
N ASN A 577 -9.70 -24.46 9.72
CA ASN A 577 -9.47 -23.56 10.86
C ASN A 577 -9.85 -22.09 10.55
N PHE A 578 -10.97 -21.89 9.85
CA PHE A 578 -11.53 -20.56 9.65
C PHE A 578 -12.34 -20.13 10.88
N MET A 579 -11.99 -18.98 11.44
CA MET A 579 -12.60 -18.37 12.62
C MET A 579 -13.23 -17.02 12.26
N VAL A 580 -14.42 -16.75 12.77
CA VAL A 580 -15.06 -15.44 12.75
C VAL A 580 -15.32 -15.02 14.19
N GLY A 581 -14.65 -13.95 14.64
CA GLY A 581 -14.53 -13.62 16.05
C GLY A 581 -13.97 -14.80 16.85
N ASP A 582 -14.77 -15.33 17.78
CA ASP A 582 -14.42 -16.49 18.60
C ASP A 582 -15.03 -17.81 18.09
N GLU A 583 -15.78 -17.79 16.98
CA GLU A 583 -16.51 -18.96 16.48
C GLU A 583 -15.77 -19.65 15.32
N LYS A 584 -15.58 -20.97 15.45
CA LYS A 584 -15.03 -21.78 14.36
C LYS A 584 -16.11 -22.07 13.33
N VAL A 585 -15.81 -21.76 12.07
CA VAL A 585 -16.64 -22.13 10.93
C VAL A 585 -16.48 -23.62 10.66
N THR A 586 -17.60 -24.31 10.56
CA THR A 586 -17.72 -25.73 10.22
C THR A 586 -18.63 -25.87 9.01
N LEU A 587 -18.76 -27.07 8.44
CA LEU A 587 -19.70 -27.29 7.34
C LEU A 587 -21.14 -26.88 7.70
N ASP A 588 -21.58 -27.11 8.94
CA ASP A 588 -22.93 -26.75 9.40
C ASP A 588 -23.12 -25.23 9.59
N THR A 589 -22.03 -24.50 9.85
CA THR A 589 -22.04 -23.05 10.09
C THR A 589 -21.44 -22.23 8.95
N ALA A 590 -21.11 -22.88 7.81
CA ALA A 590 -20.44 -22.27 6.67
C ALA A 590 -21.22 -21.07 6.12
N SER A 591 -22.55 -21.19 5.94
CA SER A 591 -23.38 -20.11 5.38
C SER A 591 -23.81 -19.06 6.41
N THR A 592 -23.91 -19.42 7.70
CA THR A 592 -24.44 -18.53 8.74
C THR A 592 -23.38 -17.75 9.48
N VAL A 593 -22.23 -18.38 9.74
CA VAL A 593 -21.10 -17.76 10.47
C VAL A 593 -20.03 -17.37 9.48
N GLY A 594 -19.67 -18.28 8.57
CA GLY A 594 -18.61 -18.02 7.58
C GLY A 594 -19.06 -17.23 6.35
N HIS A 595 -20.37 -17.07 6.15
CA HIS A 595 -20.95 -16.49 4.94
C HIS A 595 -20.39 -17.10 3.63
N LEU A 596 -20.15 -18.41 3.62
CA LEU A 596 -19.55 -19.16 2.52
C LEU A 596 -20.60 -19.80 1.63
N TYR A 597 -20.56 -19.47 0.33
CA TYR A 597 -21.41 -20.06 -0.70
C TYR A 597 -20.55 -20.57 -1.88
N TRP A 598 -20.88 -21.72 -2.43
CA TRP A 598 -20.20 -22.25 -3.61
C TRP A 598 -21.15 -23.13 -4.43
N ASP A 599 -20.82 -23.37 -5.70
CA ASP A 599 -21.59 -24.27 -6.54
C ASP A 599 -21.53 -25.71 -6.03
N ALA A 600 -22.69 -26.37 -5.97
CA ALA A 600 -22.81 -27.72 -5.41
C ALA A 600 -22.06 -28.81 -6.22
N ALA A 601 -21.60 -28.51 -7.44
CA ALA A 601 -20.77 -29.42 -8.22
C ALA A 601 -19.28 -29.37 -7.84
N TYR A 602 -18.86 -28.38 -7.04
CA TYR A 602 -17.47 -28.23 -6.61
C TYR A 602 -17.15 -29.05 -5.37
N ASP A 603 -15.98 -29.70 -5.39
CA ASP A 603 -15.45 -30.44 -4.24
C ASP A 603 -14.77 -29.48 -3.26
N VAL A 604 -15.57 -29.01 -2.29
CA VAL A 604 -15.14 -28.10 -1.23
C VAL A 604 -15.29 -28.80 0.13
N THR A 605 -14.21 -28.82 0.89
CA THR A 605 -14.17 -29.37 2.26
C THR A 605 -13.95 -28.25 3.27
N ILE A 606 -14.74 -28.25 4.36
CA ILE A 606 -14.60 -27.33 5.50
C ILE A 606 -14.18 -28.14 6.74
N GLU A 607 -13.03 -27.81 7.35
CA GLU A 607 -12.41 -28.56 8.47
C GLU A 607 -12.19 -27.78 9.77
#